data_AF-A0A1J0ET49-F1
#
_entry.id   AF-A0A1J0ET49-F1
#
_cell.length_a   1.000
_cell.length_b   1.000
_cell.length_c   1.000
_cell.angle_alpha   90.00
_cell.angle_beta   90.00
_cell.angle_gamma   90.00
#
_symmetry.space_group_name_H-M   'P 1'
#
loop_
_entity.id
_entity.type
_entity.pdbx_description
1 polymer ?
#
loop_
_entity_poly.entity_id
_entity_poly.type
_entity_poly.pdbx_seq_one_letter_code
_entity_poly.pdbx_strand_id
1 'polypeptide(L)'
;MNILDLDHSLTAQAPIARLLESGRAKRLDLLDLGPKLRLWSSEKNYRRFSERLRERSRHTGPQPEIFFMGSGDYHHLTPALLAEITEPVSLIHFDNHPDWVRFAPRRHCGSWVNRALKLPNIKRIITLGPCSDDLHNPQLRGGNLGALKRGDLQLFPWQHPPSQVWGLIGDGAGHQQLENMLHWRNLADLDWPVFLKQMIESLPTEAVWITIDKDVLASEDAATNWDQGGMRLTHLLQALRALAASKRILGIDVCGEFAQPAFSNALKRWEAKSDQPPPDRWSEDDLLRNAATNQALISLFEELFP
;
A
#
# COMPACT_ATOMS: atom_id res chain seq x y z
N MET A 1 7.32 9.31 14.28
CA MET A 1 6.54 9.08 13.02
C MET A 1 6.61 10.32 12.12
N ASN A 2 6.32 10.17 10.83
CA ASN A 2 6.31 11.26 9.84
C ASN A 2 4.93 11.36 9.18
N ILE A 3 4.33 12.56 9.16
CA ILE A 3 3.07 12.83 8.49
C ILE A 3 3.37 13.60 7.20
N LEU A 4 3.20 12.94 6.06
CA LEU A 4 3.35 13.55 4.74
C LEU A 4 2.03 14.22 4.37
N ASP A 5 1.88 15.49 4.71
CA ASP A 5 0.61 16.20 4.56
C ASP A 5 0.43 16.68 3.11
N LEU A 6 -0.36 15.91 2.36
CA LEU A 6 -0.61 16.09 0.93
C LEU A 6 -2.03 16.62 0.64
N ASP A 7 -2.99 16.39 1.54
CA ASP A 7 -4.40 16.68 1.32
C ASP A 7 -5.22 16.95 2.59
N HIS A 8 -4.56 17.18 3.74
CA HIS A 8 -5.16 17.39 5.06
C HIS A 8 -5.98 16.24 5.66
N SER A 9 -6.20 15.14 4.93
CA SER A 9 -7.05 14.03 5.39
C SER A 9 -6.58 13.42 6.71
N LEU A 10 -5.26 13.31 6.89
CA LEU A 10 -4.66 12.84 8.13
C LEU A 10 -4.67 13.89 9.22
N THR A 11 -4.24 15.12 8.93
CA THR A 11 -4.08 16.17 9.95
C THR A 11 -5.41 16.62 10.54
N ALA A 12 -6.53 16.39 9.84
CA ALA A 12 -7.87 16.64 10.34
C ALA A 12 -8.33 15.61 11.39
N GLN A 13 -7.63 14.47 11.54
CA GLN A 13 -8.03 13.39 12.44
C GLN A 13 -7.38 13.56 13.83
N ALA A 14 -8.19 13.41 14.88
CA ALA A 14 -7.76 13.63 16.27
C ALA A 14 -6.52 12.80 16.71
N PRO A 15 -6.33 11.52 16.32
CA PRO A 15 -5.11 10.77 16.67
C PRO A 15 -3.84 11.36 16.07
N ILE A 16 -3.89 11.78 14.80
CA ILE A 16 -2.75 12.38 14.10
C ILE A 16 -2.44 13.76 14.68
N ALA A 17 -3.48 14.59 14.92
CA ALA A 17 -3.32 15.89 15.55
C ALA A 17 -2.60 15.79 16.90
N ARG A 18 -3.03 14.85 17.78
CA ARG A 18 -2.38 14.60 19.07
C ARG A 18 -0.92 14.15 18.94
N LEU A 19 -0.58 13.34 17.93
CA LEU A 19 0.81 12.95 17.67
C LEU A 19 1.69 14.14 17.29
N LEU A 20 1.16 15.04 16.44
CA LEU A 20 1.85 16.25 16.03
C LEU A 20 2.04 17.23 17.20
N GLU A 21 0.97 17.47 17.97
CA GLU A 21 1.00 18.36 19.14
C GLU A 21 1.97 17.87 20.23
N SER A 22 2.05 16.56 20.45
CA SER A 22 2.99 15.97 21.41
C SER A 22 4.43 15.88 20.91
N GLY A 23 4.72 16.24 19.65
CA GLY A 23 6.05 16.14 19.05
C GLY A 23 6.50 14.71 18.73
N ARG A 24 5.65 13.70 18.94
CA ARG A 24 5.91 12.29 18.59
C ARG A 24 5.85 12.03 17.08
N ALA A 25 5.20 12.92 16.34
CA ALA A 25 5.25 12.94 14.89
C ALA A 25 5.75 14.28 14.35
N LYS A 26 6.41 14.23 13.18
CA LYS A 26 6.83 15.41 12.42
C LYS A 26 5.96 15.55 11.19
N ARG A 27 5.43 16.74 10.94
CA ARG A 27 4.72 17.07 9.70
C ARG A 27 5.71 17.51 8.63
N LEU A 28 5.63 16.90 7.45
CA LEU A 28 6.23 17.41 6.23
C LEU A 28 5.12 18.03 5.37
N ASP A 29 5.14 19.35 5.21
CA ASP A 29 4.13 20.05 4.42
C ASP A 29 4.39 19.88 2.91
N LEU A 30 3.45 19.22 2.24
CA LEU A 30 3.50 18.90 0.81
C LEU A 30 2.20 19.30 0.09
N LEU A 31 1.38 20.17 0.68
CA LEU A 31 0.06 20.51 0.16
C LEU A 31 0.12 21.17 -1.22
N ASP A 32 1.17 21.95 -1.50
CA ASP A 32 1.40 22.54 -2.82
C ASP A 32 1.74 21.51 -3.90
N LEU A 33 2.20 20.32 -3.51
CA LEU A 33 2.47 19.18 -4.38
C LEU A 33 1.29 18.21 -4.44
N GLY A 34 0.45 18.11 -3.40
CA GLY A 34 -0.68 17.18 -3.29
C GLY A 34 -1.50 17.03 -4.58
N PRO A 35 -2.15 18.09 -5.10
CA PRO A 35 -2.94 18.01 -6.33
C PRO A 35 -2.16 17.58 -7.58
N LYS A 36 -0.84 17.85 -7.57
CA LYS A 36 0.08 17.51 -8.67
C LYS A 36 0.58 16.07 -8.59
N LEU A 37 0.57 15.47 -7.40
CA LEU A 37 0.99 14.09 -7.14
C LEU A 37 -0.18 13.10 -7.14
N ARG A 38 -1.43 13.55 -6.97
CA ARG A 38 -2.61 12.68 -6.88
C ARG A 38 -2.82 11.83 -8.14
N LEU A 39 -3.10 10.53 -8.00
CA LEU A 39 -3.21 9.49 -9.03
C LEU A 39 -1.88 9.21 -9.74
N TRP A 40 -1.34 10.25 -10.37
CA TRP A 40 -0.07 10.20 -11.08
C TRP A 40 0.70 11.51 -11.03
N SER A 41 1.99 11.44 -11.36
CA SER A 41 2.90 12.57 -11.28
C SER A 41 3.81 12.69 -12.51
N SER A 42 4.18 13.93 -12.83
CA SER A 42 5.30 14.17 -13.74
C SER A 42 6.62 13.90 -13.04
N GLU A 43 7.66 13.55 -13.79
CA GLU A 43 9.00 13.33 -13.19
C GLU A 43 9.51 14.60 -12.49
N LYS A 44 9.16 15.81 -12.97
CA LYS A 44 9.49 17.08 -12.31
C LYS A 44 8.89 17.17 -10.90
N ASN A 45 7.60 16.89 -10.75
CA ASN A 45 6.92 16.97 -9.46
C ASN A 45 7.39 15.84 -8.53
N TYR A 46 7.63 14.65 -9.07
CA TYR A 46 8.18 13.53 -8.32
C TYR A 46 9.59 13.81 -7.76
N ARG A 47 10.45 14.48 -8.55
CA ARG A 47 11.77 14.92 -8.08
C ARG A 47 11.67 15.94 -6.95
N ARG A 48 10.80 16.93 -7.08
CA ARG A 48 10.53 17.92 -6.01
C ARG A 48 10.05 17.25 -4.72
N PHE A 49 9.15 16.28 -4.84
CA PHE A 49 8.74 15.46 -3.70
C PHE A 49 9.93 14.72 -3.08
N SER A 50 10.73 14.04 -3.91
CA SER A 50 11.90 13.29 -3.45
C SER A 50 12.96 14.19 -2.78
N GLU A 51 13.12 15.42 -3.25
CA GLU A 51 14.01 16.43 -2.65
C GLU A 51 13.53 16.81 -1.25
N ARG A 52 12.26 17.22 -1.10
CA ARG A 52 11.68 17.57 0.20
C ARG A 52 11.67 16.38 1.16
N LEU A 53 11.42 15.18 0.66
CA LEU A 53 11.48 13.96 1.44
C LEU A 53 12.88 13.77 2.04
N ARG A 54 13.96 14.03 1.29
CA ARG A 54 15.35 13.92 1.79
C ARG A 54 15.72 15.01 2.80
N GLU A 55 15.10 16.18 2.71
CA GLU A 55 15.30 17.29 3.63
C GLU A 55 14.62 17.08 4.99
N ARG A 56 13.77 16.06 5.13
CA ARG A 56 13.13 15.71 6.40
C ARG A 56 14.17 15.43 7.48
N SER A 57 13.82 15.72 8.73
CA SER A 57 14.63 15.28 9.86
C SER A 57 14.59 13.76 9.99
N ARG A 58 15.70 13.11 9.64
CA ARG A 58 15.83 11.64 9.74
C ARG A 58 15.95 11.18 11.18
N HIS A 59 15.39 10.00 11.46
CA HIS A 59 15.70 9.27 12.68
C HIS A 59 17.03 8.53 12.49
N THR A 60 17.89 8.54 13.51
CA THR A 60 19.20 7.85 13.49
C THR A 60 19.26 6.63 14.41
N GLY A 61 18.16 6.34 15.11
CA GLY A 61 18.06 5.15 15.97
C GLY A 61 17.69 3.89 15.20
N PRO A 62 17.63 2.75 15.89
CA PRO A 62 17.36 1.45 15.29
C PRO A 62 15.89 1.25 14.89
N GLN A 63 15.00 2.16 15.26
CA GLN A 63 13.57 2.04 15.00
C GLN A 63 13.24 2.34 13.53
N PRO A 64 12.22 1.67 12.94
CA PRO A 64 11.79 1.95 11.58
C PRO A 64 11.28 3.39 11.44
N GLU A 65 11.52 4.00 10.28
CA GLU A 65 10.80 5.20 9.91
C GLU A 65 9.37 4.84 9.49
N ILE A 66 8.39 5.49 10.14
CA ILE A 66 6.97 5.26 9.88
C ILE A 66 6.37 6.51 9.24
N PHE A 67 5.73 6.34 8.09
CA PHE A 67 5.14 7.39 7.28
C PHE A 67 3.62 7.21 7.18
N PHE A 68 2.88 8.26 7.43
CA PHE A 68 1.47 8.35 7.04
C PHE A 68 1.36 9.31 5.87
N MET A 69 0.68 8.86 4.83
CA MET A 69 0.36 9.55 3.59
C MET A 69 -1.17 9.56 3.46
N GLY A 70 -1.76 10.60 2.90
CA GLY A 70 -3.23 10.78 2.89
C GLY A 70 -3.97 9.73 2.05
N SER A 71 -4.65 10.20 1.01
CA SER A 71 -5.37 9.29 0.08
C SER A 71 -4.48 8.21 -0.54
N GLY A 72 -5.07 7.04 -0.85
CA GLY A 72 -4.41 5.93 -1.59
C GLY A 72 -3.88 6.35 -2.97
N ASP A 73 -4.41 7.45 -3.52
CA ASP A 73 -3.90 8.11 -4.73
C ASP A 73 -2.40 8.48 -4.68
N TYR A 74 -1.81 8.50 -3.48
CA TYR A 74 -0.40 8.80 -3.23
C TYR A 74 0.48 7.57 -3.05
N HIS A 75 -0.05 6.35 -3.14
CA HIS A 75 0.74 5.14 -2.90
C HIS A 75 1.93 4.97 -3.86
N HIS A 76 1.85 5.56 -5.06
CA HIS A 76 2.99 5.63 -5.99
C HIS A 76 4.20 6.45 -5.51
N LEU A 77 4.10 7.10 -4.35
CA LEU A 77 5.21 7.76 -3.68
C LEU A 77 6.09 6.77 -2.89
N THR A 78 5.59 5.58 -2.54
CA THR A 78 6.33 4.53 -1.82
C THR A 78 7.68 4.18 -2.46
N PRO A 79 7.82 4.05 -3.80
CA PRO A 79 9.13 3.88 -4.42
C PRO A 79 10.18 4.96 -4.13
N ALA A 80 9.80 6.17 -3.69
CA ALA A 80 10.76 7.19 -3.27
C ALA A 80 11.32 6.87 -1.88
N LEU A 81 10.48 6.37 -0.97
CA LEU A 81 10.88 5.90 0.36
C LEU A 81 11.81 4.68 0.22
N LEU A 82 11.40 3.70 -0.60
CA LEU A 82 12.18 2.49 -0.87
C LEU A 82 13.54 2.77 -1.54
N ALA A 83 13.66 3.86 -2.30
CA ALA A 83 14.91 4.23 -2.96
C ALA A 83 16.00 4.71 -1.98
N GLU A 84 15.65 5.03 -0.73
CA GLU A 84 16.62 5.39 0.31
C GLU A 84 17.23 4.15 1.01
N ILE A 85 16.65 2.96 0.80
CA ILE A 85 17.13 1.71 1.40
C ILE A 85 18.44 1.28 0.74
N THR A 86 19.44 0.93 1.55
CA THR A 86 20.80 0.57 1.11
C THR A 86 21.11 -0.92 1.17
N GLU A 87 20.16 -1.75 1.65
CA GLU A 87 20.35 -3.19 1.82
C GLU A 87 19.19 -4.01 1.21
N PRO A 88 19.40 -5.31 0.89
CA PRO A 88 18.34 -6.19 0.41
C PRO A 88 17.13 -6.27 1.34
N VAL A 89 15.93 -6.06 0.80
CA VAL A 89 14.67 -6.03 1.54
C VAL A 89 13.56 -6.75 0.76
N SER A 90 12.62 -7.34 1.50
CA SER A 90 11.34 -7.80 0.94
C SER A 90 10.25 -6.80 1.29
N LEU A 91 9.38 -6.50 0.32
CA LEU A 91 8.26 -5.58 0.49
C LEU A 91 6.99 -6.37 0.79
N ILE A 92 6.36 -6.09 1.93
CA ILE A 92 5.03 -6.60 2.27
C ILE A 92 4.03 -5.49 1.95
N HIS A 93 3.17 -5.76 0.98
CA HIS A 93 2.21 -4.83 0.40
C HIS A 93 0.80 -5.25 0.81
N PHE A 94 0.15 -4.48 1.68
CA PHE A 94 -1.26 -4.67 2.02
C PHE A 94 -2.08 -3.68 1.21
N ASP A 95 -2.91 -4.19 0.30
CA ASP A 95 -3.69 -3.37 -0.64
C ASP A 95 -4.82 -4.21 -1.25
N ASN A 96 -5.97 -3.59 -1.52
CA ASN A 96 -7.05 -4.22 -2.29
C ASN A 96 -6.68 -4.35 -3.78
N HIS A 97 -5.76 -3.52 -4.26
CA HIS A 97 -5.29 -3.46 -5.62
C HIS A 97 -3.88 -4.04 -5.74
N PRO A 98 -3.57 -4.76 -6.84
CA PRO A 98 -2.24 -5.29 -7.07
C PRO A 98 -1.22 -4.23 -7.55
N ASP A 99 -1.67 -3.04 -7.98
CA ASP A 99 -0.85 -1.91 -8.45
C ASP A 99 0.26 -2.26 -9.45
N TRP A 100 -0.01 -3.29 -10.25
CA TRP A 100 0.93 -3.96 -11.13
C TRP A 100 0.74 -3.65 -12.62
N VAL A 101 -0.08 -2.66 -12.98
CA VAL A 101 -0.38 -2.33 -14.39
C VAL A 101 0.88 -1.86 -15.11
N ARG A 102 1.19 -2.45 -16.26
CA ARG A 102 2.44 -2.21 -17.00
C ARG A 102 2.41 -1.03 -17.95
N PHE A 103 1.24 -0.62 -18.42
CA PHE A 103 1.08 0.39 -19.46
C PHE A 103 0.73 1.79 -18.93
N ALA A 104 0.57 1.94 -17.61
CA ALA A 104 0.28 3.23 -17.01
C ALA A 104 1.52 4.16 -17.04
N PRO A 105 1.34 5.48 -16.86
CA PRO A 105 2.44 6.42 -16.66
C PRO A 105 3.41 5.96 -15.57
N ARG A 106 4.70 6.29 -15.72
CA ARG A 106 5.78 5.84 -14.82
C ARG A 106 5.55 6.10 -13.32
N ARG A 107 4.81 7.16 -12.97
CA ARG A 107 4.52 7.58 -11.59
C ARG A 107 3.00 7.60 -11.45
N HIS A 108 2.40 6.44 -11.24
CA HIS A 108 0.95 6.27 -11.20
C HIS A 108 0.59 5.22 -10.15
N CYS A 109 -0.48 5.44 -9.37
CA CYS A 109 -0.95 4.54 -8.30
C CYS A 109 -1.07 3.10 -8.81
N GLY A 110 -1.94 2.83 -9.79
CA GLY A 110 -2.12 1.48 -10.36
C GLY A 110 -0.90 0.76 -10.98
N SER A 111 0.30 1.36 -11.00
CA SER A 111 1.51 0.75 -11.61
C SER A 111 2.77 0.79 -10.75
N TRP A 112 2.70 1.35 -9.54
CA TRP A 112 3.91 1.68 -8.79
C TRP A 112 4.70 0.44 -8.36
N VAL A 113 4.06 -0.72 -8.21
CA VAL A 113 4.73 -2.00 -7.90
C VAL A 113 5.77 -2.33 -8.97
N ASN A 114 5.51 -2.00 -10.24
CA ASN A 114 6.49 -2.17 -11.32
C ASN A 114 7.70 -1.25 -11.21
N ARG A 115 7.56 -0.12 -10.51
CA ARG A 115 8.68 0.77 -10.20
C ARG A 115 9.48 0.23 -9.02
N ALA A 116 8.82 -0.32 -7.99
CA ALA A 116 9.47 -0.95 -6.85
C ALA A 116 10.27 -2.20 -7.26
N LEU A 117 9.72 -3.06 -8.13
CA LEU A 117 10.41 -4.24 -8.68
C LEU A 117 11.72 -3.91 -9.43
N LYS A 118 11.91 -2.66 -9.86
CA LYS A 118 13.13 -2.20 -10.56
C LYS A 118 14.20 -1.66 -9.61
N LEU A 119 13.91 -1.56 -8.31
CA LEU A 119 14.88 -1.11 -7.31
C LEU A 119 15.81 -2.29 -6.94
N PRO A 120 17.14 -2.12 -6.97
CA PRO A 120 18.09 -3.22 -6.82
C PRO A 120 18.02 -3.94 -5.46
N ASN A 121 17.54 -3.21 -4.45
CA ASN A 121 17.42 -3.70 -3.09
C ASN A 121 16.10 -4.43 -2.82
N ILE A 122 15.07 -4.28 -3.67
CA ILE A 122 13.83 -5.04 -3.55
C ILE A 122 14.06 -6.45 -4.10
N LYS A 123 13.98 -7.46 -3.24
CA LYS A 123 14.22 -8.86 -3.61
C LYS A 123 12.94 -9.64 -3.87
N ARG A 124 11.85 -9.25 -3.21
CA ARG A 124 10.52 -9.82 -3.41
C ARG A 124 9.47 -8.81 -2.98
N ILE A 125 8.35 -8.79 -3.68
CA ILE A 125 7.14 -8.10 -3.26
C ILE A 125 6.07 -9.16 -3.02
N ILE A 126 5.45 -9.12 -1.85
CA ILE A 126 4.29 -9.96 -1.51
C ILE A 126 3.11 -9.03 -1.30
N THR A 127 2.09 -9.14 -2.13
CA THR A 127 0.83 -8.41 -2.00
C THR A 127 -0.22 -9.27 -1.34
N LEU A 128 -0.81 -8.76 -0.27
CA LEU A 128 -1.77 -9.42 0.59
C LEU A 128 -3.07 -8.61 0.59
N GLY A 129 -4.17 -9.27 0.26
CA GLY A 129 -5.49 -8.69 0.42
C GLY A 129 -6.32 -8.34 -0.82
N PRO A 130 -5.83 -8.43 -2.08
CA PRO A 130 -6.67 -8.02 -3.21
C PRO A 130 -8.04 -8.69 -3.24
N CYS A 131 -9.08 -7.89 -3.46
CA CYS A 131 -10.41 -8.32 -3.89
C CYS A 131 -10.79 -7.67 -5.24
N SER A 132 -10.00 -6.70 -5.73
CA SER A 132 -10.36 -5.88 -6.88
C SER A 132 -10.48 -6.67 -8.19
N ASP A 133 -11.28 -6.13 -9.12
CA ASP A 133 -11.48 -6.67 -10.47
C ASP A 133 -10.24 -6.56 -11.38
N ASP A 134 -9.12 -6.01 -10.88
CA ASP A 134 -7.84 -5.97 -11.58
C ASP A 134 -7.27 -7.36 -11.82
N LEU A 135 -7.67 -8.33 -10.99
CA LEU A 135 -7.26 -9.71 -11.13
C LEU A 135 -8.10 -10.46 -12.15
N HIS A 136 -9.32 -10.06 -12.51
CA HIS A 136 -10.24 -10.86 -13.35
C HIS A 136 -9.64 -11.30 -14.70
N ASN A 137 -8.99 -10.37 -15.42
CA ASN A 137 -8.25 -10.68 -16.66
C ASN A 137 -6.91 -9.94 -16.65
N PRO A 138 -5.87 -10.50 -16.00
CA PRO A 138 -4.63 -9.80 -15.74
C PRO A 138 -3.94 -9.30 -17.01
N GLN A 139 -4.02 -10.03 -18.12
CA GLN A 139 -3.37 -9.61 -19.36
C GLN A 139 -4.04 -8.39 -19.99
N LEU A 140 -5.38 -8.35 -20.02
CA LEU A 140 -6.11 -7.19 -20.51
C LEU A 140 -5.98 -5.99 -19.57
N ARG A 141 -5.94 -6.23 -18.27
CA ARG A 141 -5.70 -5.21 -17.23
C ARG A 141 -4.24 -4.76 -17.15
N GLY A 142 -3.33 -5.40 -17.90
CA GLY A 142 -1.91 -5.05 -17.95
C GLY A 142 -1.07 -5.52 -16.78
N GLY A 143 -1.55 -6.48 -16.01
CA GLY A 143 -0.87 -7.09 -14.90
C GLY A 143 0.51 -7.66 -15.27
N ASN A 144 1.44 -7.58 -14.32
CA ASN A 144 2.80 -8.04 -14.53
C ASN A 144 2.95 -9.54 -14.29
N LEU A 145 2.33 -10.34 -15.15
CA LEU A 145 2.41 -11.81 -15.10
C LEU A 145 3.84 -12.34 -15.26
N GLY A 146 4.75 -11.57 -15.85
CA GLY A 146 6.17 -11.93 -15.91
C GLY A 146 6.85 -11.91 -14.54
N ALA A 147 6.53 -10.92 -13.71
CA ALA A 147 7.01 -10.86 -12.33
C ALA A 147 6.34 -11.94 -11.46
N LEU A 148 5.04 -12.19 -11.69
CA LEU A 148 4.30 -13.28 -11.04
C LEU A 148 4.95 -14.64 -11.33
N LYS A 149 5.23 -14.92 -12.61
CA LYS A 149 5.89 -16.16 -13.07
C LYS A 149 7.29 -16.37 -12.48
N ARG A 150 8.08 -15.30 -12.31
CA ARG A 150 9.43 -15.40 -11.71
C ARG A 150 9.39 -15.52 -10.19
N GLY A 151 8.24 -15.26 -9.55
CA GLY A 151 8.11 -15.20 -8.10
C GLY A 151 8.71 -13.93 -7.47
N ASP A 152 9.10 -12.94 -8.30
CA ASP A 152 9.52 -11.61 -7.84
C ASP A 152 8.35 -10.87 -7.18
N LEU A 153 7.14 -11.09 -7.72
CA LEU A 153 5.87 -10.63 -7.19
C LEU A 153 5.02 -11.86 -6.83
N GLN A 154 4.51 -11.90 -5.60
CA GLN A 154 3.56 -12.91 -5.15
C GLN A 154 2.26 -12.21 -4.75
N LEU A 155 1.13 -12.71 -5.21
CA LEU A 155 -0.19 -12.16 -4.89
C LEU A 155 -0.97 -13.19 -4.09
N PHE A 156 -1.51 -12.76 -2.95
CA PHE A 156 -2.44 -13.54 -2.13
C PHE A 156 -3.70 -12.69 -1.95
N PRO A 157 -4.69 -12.84 -2.85
CA PRO A 157 -5.97 -12.15 -2.74
C PRO A 157 -6.63 -12.45 -1.40
N TRP A 158 -7.36 -11.49 -0.82
CA TRP A 158 -8.21 -11.81 0.32
C TRP A 158 -9.29 -12.80 -0.12
N GLN A 159 -9.99 -12.43 -1.20
CA GLN A 159 -10.94 -13.29 -1.88
C GLN A 159 -11.10 -12.85 -3.34
N HIS A 160 -10.79 -13.72 -4.28
CA HIS A 160 -11.03 -13.48 -5.70
C HIS A 160 -11.29 -14.81 -6.43
N PRO A 161 -12.22 -14.87 -7.41
CA PRO A 161 -12.41 -16.06 -8.23
C PRO A 161 -11.18 -16.35 -9.11
N PRO A 162 -11.06 -17.54 -9.71
CA PRO A 162 -9.97 -17.81 -10.63
C PRO A 162 -9.92 -16.82 -11.80
N SER A 163 -8.71 -16.45 -12.23
CA SER A 163 -8.49 -15.47 -13.29
C SER A 163 -8.14 -16.13 -14.61
N GLN A 164 -8.77 -15.69 -15.70
CA GLN A 164 -8.46 -16.23 -17.02
C GLN A 164 -7.12 -15.66 -17.53
N VAL A 165 -6.27 -16.54 -18.05
CA VAL A 165 -4.97 -16.20 -18.64
C VAL A 165 -4.71 -16.96 -19.94
N TRP A 166 -3.92 -16.36 -20.81
CA TRP A 166 -3.39 -16.98 -22.03
C TRP A 166 -1.93 -17.36 -21.85
N GLY A 167 -1.61 -18.60 -22.21
CA GLY A 167 -0.26 -19.16 -22.14
C GLY A 167 0.12 -19.67 -20.75
N LEU A 168 1.36 -20.17 -20.64
CA LEU A 168 1.87 -20.77 -19.41
C LEU A 168 2.51 -19.72 -18.50
N ILE A 169 1.83 -19.41 -17.40
CA ILE A 169 2.35 -18.66 -16.26
C ILE A 169 3.09 -19.64 -15.32
N GLY A 170 2.45 -20.76 -15.00
CA GLY A 170 2.94 -21.77 -14.06
C GLY A 170 2.39 -21.57 -12.65
N ASP A 171 2.70 -22.48 -11.74
CA ASP A 171 2.34 -22.37 -10.34
C ASP A 171 3.25 -21.38 -9.60
N GLY A 172 2.71 -20.75 -8.57
CA GLY A 172 3.44 -19.86 -7.68
C GLY A 172 2.95 -19.95 -6.24
N ALA A 173 3.61 -19.25 -5.33
CA ALA A 173 3.28 -19.33 -3.90
C ALA A 173 1.81 -18.97 -3.59
N GLY A 174 1.24 -18.04 -4.37
CA GLY A 174 -0.12 -17.53 -4.20
C GLY A 174 -1.14 -18.00 -5.25
N HIS A 175 -0.77 -18.89 -6.16
CA HIS A 175 -1.71 -19.41 -7.17
C HIS A 175 -1.27 -20.75 -7.77
N GLN A 176 -2.23 -21.50 -8.29
CA GLN A 176 -2.01 -22.65 -9.16
C GLN A 176 -2.62 -22.40 -10.52
N GLN A 177 -1.93 -22.80 -11.59
CA GLN A 177 -2.48 -22.72 -12.93
C GLN A 177 -3.11 -24.05 -13.33
N LEU A 178 -4.43 -24.06 -13.49
CA LEU A 178 -5.18 -25.19 -14.06
C LEU A 178 -5.72 -24.75 -15.41
N GLU A 179 -5.24 -25.40 -16.48
CA GLU A 179 -5.55 -25.01 -17.86
C GLU A 179 -5.25 -23.51 -18.13
N ASN A 180 -6.27 -22.73 -18.49
CA ASN A 180 -6.19 -21.30 -18.75
C ASN A 180 -6.66 -20.45 -17.57
N MET A 181 -6.72 -21.02 -16.36
CA MET A 181 -7.19 -20.34 -15.16
C MET A 181 -6.10 -20.32 -14.08
N LEU A 182 -5.86 -19.14 -13.49
CA LEU A 182 -5.09 -19.00 -12.26
C LEU A 182 -6.04 -19.11 -11.07
N HIS A 183 -5.96 -20.21 -10.33
CA HIS A 183 -6.65 -20.42 -9.07
C HIS A 183 -5.85 -19.78 -7.95
N TRP A 184 -6.37 -18.70 -7.39
CA TRP A 184 -5.69 -17.97 -6.33
C TRP A 184 -5.77 -18.71 -4.99
N ARG A 185 -4.71 -18.57 -4.20
CA ARG A 185 -4.69 -18.97 -2.81
C ARG A 185 -5.30 -17.84 -1.98
N ASN A 186 -6.64 -17.84 -1.88
CA ASN A 186 -7.42 -16.83 -1.16
C ASN A 186 -7.17 -16.87 0.35
N LEU A 187 -6.81 -15.74 0.95
CA LEU A 187 -6.46 -15.64 2.37
C LEU A 187 -7.67 -15.85 3.29
N ALA A 188 -8.88 -15.49 2.87
CA ALA A 188 -10.10 -15.66 3.65
C ALA A 188 -10.42 -17.14 3.96
N ASP A 189 -9.87 -18.07 3.16
CA ASP A 189 -10.10 -19.51 3.30
C ASP A 189 -9.00 -20.23 4.09
N LEU A 190 -7.95 -19.51 4.52
CA LEU A 190 -6.78 -20.08 5.18
C LEU A 190 -6.81 -19.90 6.70
N ASP A 191 -6.10 -20.79 7.39
CA ASP A 191 -5.65 -20.51 8.75
C ASP A 191 -4.60 -19.38 8.72
N TRP A 192 -5.00 -18.21 9.21
CA TRP A 192 -4.22 -16.98 9.11
C TRP A 192 -2.87 -17.05 9.84
N PRO A 193 -2.79 -17.46 11.13
CA PRO A 193 -1.52 -17.67 11.81
C PRO A 193 -0.58 -18.65 11.09
N VAL A 194 -1.10 -19.76 10.59
CA VAL A 194 -0.29 -20.76 9.85
C VAL A 194 0.24 -20.16 8.55
N PHE A 195 -0.61 -19.45 7.80
CA PHE A 195 -0.21 -18.76 6.59
C PHE A 195 0.89 -17.72 6.86
N LEU A 196 0.71 -16.86 7.87
CA LEU A 196 1.69 -15.82 8.20
C LEU A 196 3.05 -16.42 8.51
N LYS A 197 3.09 -17.50 9.31
CA LYS A 197 4.33 -18.20 9.63
C LYS A 197 5.03 -18.70 8.35
N GLN A 198 4.31 -19.40 7.49
CA GLN A 198 4.85 -19.92 6.22
C GLN A 198 5.36 -18.80 5.29
N MET A 199 4.59 -17.72 5.17
CA MET A 199 4.95 -16.58 4.34
C MET A 199 6.23 -15.92 4.85
N ILE A 200 6.32 -15.65 6.16
CA ILE A 200 7.49 -15.03 6.80
C ILE A 200 8.74 -15.91 6.66
N GLU A 201 8.61 -17.23 6.88
CA GLU A 201 9.70 -18.20 6.70
C GLU A 201 10.19 -18.27 5.25
N SER A 202 9.32 -17.99 4.27
CA SER A 202 9.67 -18.02 2.85
C SER A 202 10.40 -16.76 2.36
N LEU A 203 10.44 -15.68 3.15
CA LEU A 203 11.02 -14.40 2.74
C LEU A 203 12.54 -14.54 2.49
N PRO A 204 13.06 -14.02 1.36
CA PRO A 204 14.47 -14.15 1.00
C PRO A 204 15.38 -13.19 1.77
N THR A 205 14.84 -12.37 2.66
CA THR A 205 15.56 -11.33 3.40
C THR A 205 15.16 -11.34 4.87
N GLU A 206 16.10 -10.94 5.73
CA GLU A 206 15.83 -10.65 7.15
C GLU A 206 15.19 -9.28 7.36
N ALA A 207 15.49 -8.35 6.47
CA ALA A 207 14.90 -7.01 6.47
C ALA A 207 13.62 -6.99 5.64
N VAL A 208 12.59 -6.29 6.14
CA VAL A 208 11.34 -6.05 5.42
C VAL A 208 10.94 -4.57 5.46
N TRP A 209 10.25 -4.14 4.42
CA TRP A 209 9.49 -2.89 4.40
C TRP A 209 8.01 -3.24 4.32
N ILE A 210 7.17 -2.53 5.06
CA ILE A 210 5.73 -2.76 5.07
C ILE A 210 5.04 -1.52 4.49
N THR A 211 4.16 -1.71 3.51
CA THR A 211 3.34 -0.64 2.95
C THR A 211 1.88 -1.06 3.02
N ILE A 212 1.03 -0.14 3.46
CA ILE A 212 -0.37 -0.39 3.78
C ILE A 212 -1.22 0.66 3.08
N ASP A 213 -1.97 0.25 2.05
CA ASP A 213 -3.18 0.97 1.67
C ASP A 213 -4.34 0.45 2.51
N LYS A 214 -5.05 1.34 3.20
CA LYS A 214 -6.21 0.98 4.02
C LYS A 214 -7.41 0.50 3.20
N ASP A 215 -7.39 0.65 1.88
CA ASP A 215 -8.44 0.07 1.04
C ASP A 215 -8.45 -1.47 1.09
N VAL A 216 -7.35 -2.11 1.50
CA VAL A 216 -7.28 -3.56 1.79
C VAL A 216 -8.32 -3.99 2.83
N LEU A 217 -8.70 -3.07 3.70
CA LEU A 217 -9.60 -3.33 4.81
C LEU A 217 -11.06 -3.43 4.34
N ALA A 218 -11.87 -4.15 5.11
CA ALA A 218 -13.31 -4.14 4.95
C ALA A 218 -13.92 -2.76 5.26
N SER A 219 -15.09 -2.46 4.68
CA SER A 219 -15.77 -1.16 4.84
C SER A 219 -16.13 -0.79 6.28
N GLU A 220 -16.19 -1.77 7.18
CA GLU A 220 -16.45 -1.53 8.60
C GLU A 220 -15.19 -1.11 9.37
N ASP A 221 -14.00 -1.22 8.77
CA ASP A 221 -12.73 -0.82 9.38
C ASP A 221 -12.11 0.42 8.70
N ALA A 222 -12.42 0.69 7.43
CA ALA A 222 -11.95 1.89 6.73
C ALA A 222 -12.95 2.42 5.71
N ALA A 223 -12.79 3.69 5.39
CA ALA A 223 -13.49 4.40 4.32
C ALA A 223 -12.47 5.12 3.45
N THR A 224 -12.23 4.65 2.23
CA THR A 224 -11.19 5.21 1.33
C THR A 224 -11.78 5.88 0.09
N ASN A 225 -10.92 6.54 -0.70
CA ASN A 225 -11.27 7.05 -2.03
C ASN A 225 -11.44 5.94 -3.09
N TRP A 226 -11.07 4.70 -2.78
CA TRP A 226 -11.12 3.54 -3.67
C TRP A 226 -12.18 2.54 -3.21
N ASP A 227 -12.48 1.52 -4.01
CA ASP A 227 -13.29 0.39 -3.54
C ASP A 227 -12.55 -0.38 -2.43
N GLN A 228 -13.31 -1.06 -1.58
CA GLN A 228 -12.78 -1.71 -0.37
C GLN A 228 -12.53 -3.19 -0.62
N GLY A 229 -11.47 -3.70 -0.01
CA GLY A 229 -11.19 -5.11 0.16
C GLY A 229 -12.03 -5.73 1.29
N GLY A 230 -11.60 -6.91 1.74
CA GLY A 230 -12.33 -7.69 2.75
C GLY A 230 -11.56 -7.97 4.04
N MET A 231 -10.29 -7.56 4.14
CA MET A 231 -9.46 -7.88 5.29
C MET A 231 -9.95 -7.14 6.54
N ARG A 232 -10.10 -7.82 7.68
CA ARG A 232 -10.38 -7.10 8.94
C ARG A 232 -9.11 -6.47 9.51
N LEU A 233 -9.26 -5.34 10.18
CA LEU A 233 -8.17 -4.65 10.89
C LEU A 233 -7.45 -5.60 11.85
N THR A 234 -8.18 -6.52 12.50
CA THR A 234 -7.58 -7.54 13.38
C THR A 234 -6.57 -8.44 12.66
N HIS A 235 -6.82 -8.82 11.41
CA HIS A 235 -5.89 -9.63 10.61
C HIS A 235 -4.64 -8.83 10.24
N LEU A 236 -4.81 -7.56 9.85
CA LEU A 236 -3.69 -6.65 9.58
C LEU A 236 -2.81 -6.48 10.82
N LEU A 237 -3.40 -6.16 11.97
CA LEU A 237 -2.65 -5.99 13.23
C LEU A 237 -1.91 -7.28 13.63
N GLN A 238 -2.51 -8.46 13.43
CA GLN A 238 -1.84 -9.74 13.67
C GLN A 238 -0.64 -9.96 12.74
N ALA A 239 -0.76 -9.61 11.45
CA ALA A 239 0.34 -9.73 10.50
C ALA A 239 1.51 -8.80 10.84
N LEU A 240 1.21 -7.54 11.21
CA LEU A 240 2.21 -6.56 11.63
C LEU A 240 2.99 -7.05 12.86
N ARG A 241 2.31 -7.62 13.85
CA ARG A 241 2.95 -8.24 15.03
C ARG A 241 3.84 -9.42 14.64
N ALA A 242 3.35 -10.33 13.81
CA ALA A 242 4.10 -11.51 13.39
C ALA A 242 5.38 -11.12 12.61
N LEU A 243 5.26 -10.13 11.72
CA LEU A 243 6.39 -9.57 10.96
C LEU A 243 7.40 -8.92 11.90
N ALA A 244 6.97 -8.02 12.78
CA ALA A 244 7.86 -7.33 13.71
C ALA A 244 8.57 -8.28 14.70
N ALA A 245 7.93 -9.39 15.07
CA ALA A 245 8.52 -10.41 15.94
C ALA A 245 9.59 -11.25 15.24
N SER A 246 9.56 -11.35 13.91
CA SER A 246 10.37 -12.32 13.15
C SER A 246 11.35 -11.70 12.18
N LYS A 247 11.16 -10.41 11.83
CA LYS A 247 11.93 -9.72 10.79
C LYS A 247 12.31 -8.32 11.27
N ARG A 248 13.40 -7.80 10.72
CA ARG A 248 13.82 -6.42 10.98
C ARG A 248 13.03 -5.48 10.08
N ILE A 249 12.14 -4.69 10.66
CA ILE A 249 11.35 -3.70 9.92
C ILE A 249 12.21 -2.47 9.64
N LEU A 250 12.45 -2.15 8.37
CA LEU A 250 13.23 -0.96 7.97
C LEU A 250 12.39 0.31 7.94
N GLY A 251 11.11 0.16 7.61
CA GLY A 251 10.17 1.26 7.51
C GLY A 251 8.77 0.76 7.24
N ILE A 252 7.82 1.64 7.52
CA ILE A 252 6.40 1.42 7.31
C ILE A 252 5.81 2.64 6.63
N ASP A 253 5.00 2.46 5.60
CA ASP A 253 4.16 3.54 5.06
C ASP A 253 2.69 3.15 5.03
N VAL A 254 1.82 4.11 5.34
CA VAL A 254 0.36 3.93 5.44
C VAL A 254 -0.32 4.99 4.59
N CYS A 255 -1.23 4.60 3.71
CA CYS A 255 -2.13 5.46 2.94
C CYS A 255 -3.57 4.92 2.97
N GLY A 256 -4.43 5.41 2.07
CA GLY A 256 -5.83 4.97 1.99
C GLY A 256 -6.79 5.80 2.85
N GLU A 257 -6.51 7.09 3.07
CA GLU A 257 -7.54 7.97 3.62
C GLU A 257 -8.62 8.29 2.56
N PHE A 258 -9.85 8.55 3.01
CA PHE A 258 -10.76 9.33 2.21
C PHE A 258 -10.40 10.82 2.35
N ALA A 259 -10.08 11.46 1.22
CA ALA A 259 -9.96 12.91 1.16
C ALA A 259 -10.77 13.48 0.01
N GLN A 260 -11.33 14.67 0.22
CA GLN A 260 -12.02 15.37 -0.86
C GLN A 260 -11.04 15.64 -2.01
N PRO A 261 -11.37 15.20 -3.23
CA PRO A 261 -10.42 15.25 -4.33
C PRO A 261 -10.10 16.69 -4.77
N ALA A 262 -8.81 17.04 -4.70
CA ALA A 262 -8.27 18.24 -5.33
C ALA A 262 -7.28 17.86 -6.45
N PHE A 263 -7.65 18.13 -7.70
CA PHE A 263 -6.86 17.72 -8.87
C PHE A 263 -6.27 18.90 -9.63
N SER A 264 -5.01 18.77 -10.06
CA SER A 264 -4.31 19.85 -10.79
C SER A 264 -4.78 20.08 -12.22
N ASN A 265 -5.49 19.11 -12.83
CA ASN A 265 -5.95 19.20 -14.22
C ASN A 265 -7.22 18.36 -14.47
N ALA A 266 -7.84 18.56 -15.64
CA ALA A 266 -9.09 17.89 -16.01
C ALA A 266 -8.94 16.39 -16.31
N LEU A 267 -7.78 15.94 -16.81
CA LEU A 267 -7.54 14.53 -17.10
C LEU A 267 -7.59 13.69 -15.82
N LYS A 268 -6.94 14.15 -14.74
CA LYS A 268 -7.01 13.52 -13.42
C LYS A 268 -8.43 13.46 -12.86
N ARG A 269 -9.23 14.52 -13.08
CA ARG A 269 -10.65 14.52 -12.68
C ARG A 269 -11.47 13.47 -13.42
N TRP A 270 -11.20 13.29 -14.71
CA TRP A 270 -11.89 12.30 -15.51
C TRP A 270 -11.50 10.87 -15.10
N GLU A 271 -10.21 10.62 -14.89
CA GLU A 271 -9.68 9.34 -14.42
C GLU A 271 -10.25 8.96 -13.04
N ALA A 272 -10.21 9.88 -12.08
CA ALA A 272 -10.85 9.67 -10.78
C ALA A 272 -12.34 9.34 -10.91
N LYS A 273 -13.08 10.04 -11.78
CA LYS A 273 -14.50 9.77 -11.99
C LYS A 273 -14.77 8.39 -12.62
N SER A 274 -13.82 7.85 -13.39
CA SER A 274 -13.90 6.53 -13.99
C SER A 274 -13.63 5.42 -12.97
N ASP A 275 -12.60 5.62 -12.15
CA ASP A 275 -12.00 4.52 -11.38
C ASP A 275 -12.39 4.57 -9.89
N GLN A 276 -12.77 5.75 -9.38
CA GLN A 276 -13.15 5.92 -7.97
C GLN A 276 -14.67 5.90 -7.78
N PRO A 277 -15.15 5.35 -6.65
CA PRO A 277 -16.52 5.51 -6.20
C PRO A 277 -16.92 7.00 -6.03
N PRO A 278 -18.24 7.31 -6.02
CA PRO A 278 -18.72 8.67 -5.83
C PRO A 278 -18.22 9.31 -4.51
N PRO A 279 -17.89 10.62 -4.51
CA PRO A 279 -17.34 11.29 -3.33
C PRO A 279 -18.33 11.43 -2.16
N ASP A 280 -19.62 11.30 -2.41
CA ASP A 280 -20.70 11.32 -1.41
C ASP A 280 -21.04 9.94 -0.84
N ARG A 281 -20.25 8.91 -1.17
CA ARG A 281 -20.38 7.54 -0.66
C ARG A 281 -20.30 7.44 0.86
N TRP A 282 -19.52 8.30 1.50
CA TRP A 282 -19.17 8.21 2.93
C TRP A 282 -19.72 9.40 3.73
N SER A 283 -20.25 9.09 4.90
CA SER A 283 -20.69 10.03 5.94
C SER A 283 -19.54 10.42 6.88
N GLU A 284 -19.77 11.44 7.72
CA GLU A 284 -18.80 11.83 8.75
C GLU A 284 -18.50 10.69 9.74
N ASP A 285 -19.50 9.86 10.08
CA ASP A 285 -19.31 8.69 10.95
C ASP A 285 -18.39 7.64 10.31
N ASP A 286 -18.43 7.49 8.98
CA ASP A 286 -17.51 6.61 8.25
C ASP A 286 -16.07 7.15 8.34
N LEU A 287 -15.88 8.48 8.31
CA LEU A 287 -14.57 9.10 8.45
C LEU A 287 -14.01 9.00 9.88
N LEU A 288 -14.88 8.95 10.90
CA LEU A 288 -14.44 8.65 12.27
C LEU A 288 -13.86 7.23 12.39
N ARG A 289 -14.30 6.28 11.56
CA ARG A 289 -13.68 4.93 11.51
C ARG A 289 -12.23 4.98 11.06
N ASN A 290 -11.89 5.83 10.08
CA ASN A 290 -10.50 6.03 9.68
C ASN A 290 -9.62 6.51 10.84
N ALA A 291 -10.15 7.43 11.66
CA ALA A 291 -9.45 7.90 12.86
C ALA A 291 -9.27 6.76 13.87
N ALA A 292 -10.28 5.93 14.11
CA ALA A 292 -10.16 4.76 14.98
C ALA A 292 -9.10 3.76 14.48
N THR A 293 -9.09 3.47 13.18
CA THR A 293 -8.08 2.60 12.55
C THR A 293 -6.68 3.18 12.64
N ASN A 294 -6.52 4.48 12.38
CA ASN A 294 -5.24 5.16 12.57
C ASN A 294 -4.78 5.13 14.03
N GLN A 295 -5.69 5.31 14.99
CA GLN A 295 -5.36 5.17 16.41
C GLN A 295 -4.87 3.75 16.74
N ALA A 296 -5.51 2.71 16.21
CA ALA A 296 -5.09 1.33 16.44
C ALA A 296 -3.69 1.04 15.85
N LEU A 297 -3.43 1.50 14.62
CA LEU A 297 -2.12 1.39 13.98
C LEU A 297 -1.04 2.15 14.77
N ILE A 298 -1.32 3.39 15.18
CA ILE A 298 -0.41 4.20 15.99
C ILE A 298 -0.08 3.49 17.30
N SER A 299 -1.10 3.05 18.04
CA SER A 299 -0.89 2.34 19.32
C SER A 299 -0.05 1.08 19.13
N LEU A 300 -0.29 0.32 18.06
CA LEU A 300 0.51 -0.86 17.72
C LEU A 300 1.97 -0.48 17.42
N PHE A 301 2.19 0.55 16.62
CA PHE A 301 3.54 0.97 16.27
C PHE A 301 4.33 1.49 17.48
N GLU A 302 3.69 2.23 18.39
CA GLU A 302 4.32 2.67 19.63
C GLU A 302 4.63 1.51 20.58
N GLU A 303 3.81 0.45 20.56
CA GLU A 303 4.07 -0.77 21.33
C GLU A 303 5.25 -1.58 20.76
N LEU A 304 5.31 -1.73 19.43
CA LEU A 304 6.35 -2.53 18.77
C LEU A 304 7.69 -1.81 18.68
N PHE A 305 7.67 -0.47 18.61
CA PHE A 305 8.85 0.38 18.36
C PHE A 305 8.93 1.54 19.38
N PRO A 306 9.17 1.24 20.67
CA PRO A 306 9.26 2.26 21.72
C PRO A 306 10.51 3.14 21.60
#